data_AF-A0A7C6QS83-F1
#
_entry.id   AF-A0A7C6QS83-F1
#
_cell.length_a   1.000
_cell.length_b   1.000
_cell.length_c   1.000
_cell.angle_alpha   90.00
_cell.angle_beta   90.00
_cell.angle_gamma   90.00
#
_symmetry.space_group_name_H-M   'P 1'
#
loop_
_entity.id
_entity.type
_entity.pdbx_description
1 polymer ?
#
loop_
_entity_poly.entity_id
_entity_poly.type
_entity_poly.pdbx_seq_one_letter_code
_entity_poly.pdbx_strand_id
1 'polypeptide(L)'
;MRKMIWREFTLALLDVFKHKKNKSRGLLRVNLRQYRGPEIELRDGTLVRPGDSIGELHLSNSAFFNILRNCSSDVQAVMKIKKEMKQELTQLAELVQQNKIDQRVEAFFGITFFHQGARLLGLDIKEINSAFWRLCYQIGQLPLFILIHPFSWIHPKKKNLVPKEIWISRSALLRHFLPTSKS
;
A
#
# COMPACT_ATOMS: atom_id res chain seq x y z
N MET A 1 -16.18 12.74 -8.86
CA MET A 1 -15.47 12.32 -7.62
C MET A 1 -16.19 11.22 -6.82
N ARG A 2 -17.51 11.28 -6.57
CA ARG A 2 -18.28 10.21 -5.88
C ARG A 2 -18.21 8.81 -6.55
N LYS A 3 -18.03 8.78 -7.89
CA LYS A 3 -17.87 7.55 -8.69
C LYS A 3 -16.51 6.86 -8.51
N MET A 4 -15.47 7.55 -8.04
CA MET A 4 -14.10 7.02 -8.03
C MET A 4 -13.87 6.08 -6.84
N ILE A 5 -14.25 6.52 -5.65
CA ILE A 5 -14.05 5.74 -4.41
C ILE A 5 -14.92 4.48 -4.40
N TRP A 6 -16.18 4.59 -4.85
CA TRP A 6 -17.08 3.44 -4.99
C TRP A 6 -16.61 2.45 -6.07
N ARG A 7 -15.97 2.93 -7.14
CA ARG A 7 -15.39 2.05 -8.16
C ARG A 7 -14.20 1.28 -7.61
N GLU A 8 -13.26 1.94 -6.94
CA GLU A 8 -12.11 1.24 -6.35
C GLU A 8 -12.55 0.26 -5.24
N PHE A 9 -13.56 0.62 -4.45
CA PHE A 9 -14.18 -0.29 -3.49
C PHE A 9 -14.85 -1.49 -4.15
N THR A 10 -15.69 -1.27 -5.17
CA THR A 10 -16.37 -2.35 -5.87
C THR A 10 -15.38 -3.24 -6.62
N LEU A 11 -14.32 -2.69 -7.21
CA LEU A 11 -13.23 -3.46 -7.81
C LEU A 11 -12.45 -4.27 -6.76
N ALA A 12 -12.16 -3.70 -5.60
CA ALA A 12 -11.51 -4.42 -4.50
C ALA A 12 -12.38 -5.58 -3.98
N LEU A 13 -13.67 -5.33 -3.78
CA LEU A 13 -14.64 -6.33 -3.35
C LEU A 13 -14.79 -7.43 -4.42
N LEU A 14 -14.93 -7.05 -5.69
CA LEU A 14 -14.97 -7.97 -6.82
C LEU A 14 -13.66 -8.76 -6.97
N ASP A 15 -12.49 -8.17 -6.71
CA ASP A 15 -11.19 -8.88 -6.77
C ASP A 15 -11.13 -9.96 -5.66
N VAL A 16 -11.60 -9.66 -4.45
CA VAL A 16 -11.75 -10.66 -3.37
C VAL A 16 -12.70 -11.79 -3.78
N PHE A 17 -13.88 -11.47 -4.35
CA PHE A 17 -14.85 -12.50 -4.75
C PHE A 17 -14.47 -13.26 -6.03
N LYS A 18 -13.83 -12.62 -7.02
CA LYS A 18 -13.39 -13.23 -8.29
C LYS A 18 -12.13 -14.08 -8.14
N HIS A 19 -11.35 -13.92 -7.07
CA HIS A 19 -10.17 -14.74 -6.81
C HIS A 19 -10.48 -16.25 -6.69
N LYS A 20 -11.77 -16.64 -6.59
CA LYS A 20 -12.20 -18.03 -6.77
C LYS A 20 -11.89 -18.63 -8.16
N LYS A 21 -11.45 -17.86 -9.18
CA LYS A 21 -11.31 -18.38 -10.56
C LYS A 21 -10.08 -17.95 -11.40
N ASN A 22 -9.12 -17.14 -10.94
CA ASN A 22 -8.03 -16.70 -11.86
C ASN A 22 -6.64 -16.44 -11.24
N LYS A 23 -5.60 -16.63 -12.08
CA LYS A 23 -4.15 -16.59 -11.81
C LYS A 23 -3.73 -15.51 -10.79
N SER A 24 -2.95 -15.94 -9.79
CA SER A 24 -2.38 -15.11 -8.72
C SER A 24 -1.71 -13.83 -9.26
N ARG A 25 -2.31 -12.68 -9.00
CA ARG A 25 -1.64 -11.37 -9.13
C ARG A 25 -0.79 -11.14 -7.88
N GLY A 26 0.38 -10.52 -8.04
CA GLY A 26 1.29 -10.16 -6.93
C GLY A 26 0.60 -9.33 -5.83
N LEU A 27 1.24 -9.25 -4.67
CA LEU A 27 0.70 -8.60 -3.47
C LEU A 27 0.60 -7.07 -3.65
N LEU A 28 1.41 -6.48 -4.53
CA LEU A 28 1.47 -5.05 -4.77
C LEU A 28 1.19 -4.74 -6.26
N ARG A 29 0.45 -3.66 -6.52
CA ARG A 29 0.27 -3.09 -7.85
C ARG A 29 0.59 -1.61 -7.81
N VAL A 30 1.10 -1.09 -8.92
CA VAL A 30 1.45 0.34 -9.06
C VAL A 30 0.62 0.96 -10.17
N ASN A 31 -0.07 2.05 -9.84
CA ASN A 31 -0.82 2.86 -10.80
C ASN A 31 -0.22 4.27 -10.88
N LEU A 32 0.12 4.73 -12.08
CA LEU A 32 0.64 6.09 -12.26
C LEU A 32 -0.50 7.11 -12.24
N ARG A 33 -0.31 8.21 -11.51
CA ARG A 33 -1.27 9.31 -11.45
C ARG A 33 -0.59 10.62 -11.09
N GLN A 34 -1.30 11.73 -11.29
CA GLN A 34 -0.87 13.04 -10.80
C GLN A 34 -1.29 13.24 -9.35
N TYR A 35 -0.39 13.80 -8.55
CA TYR A 35 -0.67 14.18 -7.18
C TYR A 35 -1.61 15.39 -7.14
N ARG A 36 -2.61 15.36 -6.26
CA ARG A 36 -3.61 16.42 -6.10
C ARG A 36 -3.81 16.84 -4.64
N GLY A 37 -2.96 16.33 -3.75
CA GLY A 37 -2.98 16.69 -2.33
C GLY A 37 -2.13 17.93 -2.03
N PRO A 38 -2.05 18.36 -0.76
CA PRO A 38 -1.18 19.45 -0.34
C PRO A 38 0.30 19.10 -0.53
N GLU A 39 1.19 20.09 -0.57
CA GLU A 39 2.64 19.82 -0.58
C GLU A 39 3.05 18.97 0.64
N ILE A 40 3.87 17.94 0.42
CA ILE A 40 4.37 17.05 1.46
C ILE A 40 5.88 16.88 1.32
N GLU A 41 6.60 17.09 2.43
CA GLU A 41 8.01 16.73 2.56
C GLU A 41 8.17 15.31 3.13
N LEU A 42 8.91 14.46 2.43
CA LEU A 42 9.30 13.13 2.87
C LEU A 42 10.55 13.19 3.76
N ARG A 43 10.82 12.15 4.55
CA ARG A 43 11.93 12.10 5.51
C ARG A 43 13.31 12.25 4.88
N ASP A 44 13.44 11.93 3.61
CA ASP A 44 14.69 12.09 2.86
C ASP A 44 14.82 13.47 2.19
N GLY A 45 13.92 14.41 2.49
CA GLY A 45 13.89 15.77 1.94
C GLY A 45 13.17 15.89 0.59
N THR A 46 12.64 14.79 0.03
CA THR A 46 11.88 14.86 -1.21
C THR A 46 10.58 15.64 -0.98
N LEU A 47 10.36 16.69 -1.76
CA LEU A 47 9.11 17.47 -1.77
C LEU A 47 8.19 16.95 -2.86
N VAL A 48 6.95 16.60 -2.50
CA VAL A 48 5.90 16.19 -3.44
C VAL A 48 4.85 17.29 -3.51
N ARG A 49 4.64 17.83 -4.71
CA ARG A 49 3.78 19.00 -4.99
C ARG A 49 2.56 18.64 -5.83
N PRO A 50 1.46 19.40 -5.69
CA PRO A 50 0.30 19.24 -6.57
C PRO A 50 0.73 19.31 -8.04
N GLY A 51 0.37 18.29 -8.83
CA GLY A 51 0.75 18.16 -10.24
C GLY A 51 1.84 17.11 -10.51
N ASP A 52 2.65 16.76 -9.51
CA ASP A 52 3.75 15.82 -9.70
C ASP A 52 3.25 14.42 -10.05
N SER A 53 4.03 13.70 -10.85
CA SER A 53 3.77 12.31 -11.18
C SER A 53 4.15 11.42 -10.00
N ILE A 54 3.20 10.60 -9.54
CA ILE A 54 3.39 9.67 -8.43
C ILE A 54 2.92 8.26 -8.79
N GLY A 55 3.54 7.25 -8.17
CA GLY A 55 3.11 5.87 -8.25
C GLY A 55 2.22 5.50 -7.08
N GLU A 56 0.94 5.24 -7.32
CA GLU A 56 0.04 4.73 -6.28
C GLU A 56 0.23 3.23 -6.05
N LEU A 57 0.61 2.89 -4.83
CA LEU A 57 0.76 1.55 -4.30
C LEU A 57 -0.61 1.02 -3.85
N HIS A 58 -1.07 -0.05 -4.51
CA HIS A 58 -2.29 -0.76 -4.19
C HIS A 58 -1.98 -2.17 -3.70
N LEU A 59 -2.43 -2.50 -2.49
CA LEU A 59 -2.32 -3.85 -1.95
C LEU A 59 -3.42 -4.74 -2.52
N SER A 60 -3.04 -5.92 -3.02
CA SER A 60 -3.95 -6.93 -3.50
C SER A 60 -4.62 -7.62 -2.31
N ASN A 61 -5.88 -7.28 -2.06
CA ASN A 61 -6.65 -7.81 -0.94
C ASN A 61 -6.83 -9.33 -1.01
N SER A 62 -6.94 -9.87 -2.23
CA SER A 62 -7.03 -11.31 -2.48
C SER A 62 -5.74 -12.03 -2.09
N ALA A 63 -4.57 -11.51 -2.51
CA ALA A 63 -3.27 -12.08 -2.16
C ALA A 63 -3.00 -11.98 -0.65
N PHE A 64 -3.27 -10.81 -0.06
CA PHE A 64 -3.16 -10.58 1.37
C PHE A 64 -4.02 -11.57 2.17
N PHE A 65 -5.28 -11.75 1.79
CA PHE A 65 -6.19 -12.71 2.42
C PHE A 65 -5.73 -14.16 2.27
N ASN A 66 -5.20 -14.52 1.10
CA ASN A 66 -4.66 -15.85 0.87
C ASN A 66 -3.48 -16.14 1.81
N ILE A 67 -2.63 -15.16 2.10
CA ILE A 67 -1.56 -15.32 3.10
C ILE A 67 -2.16 -15.56 4.49
N LEU A 68 -3.11 -14.74 4.90
CA LEU A 68 -3.73 -14.83 6.23
C LEU A 68 -4.40 -16.21 6.46
N ARG A 69 -5.13 -16.72 5.48
CA ARG A 69 -5.84 -18.01 5.60
C ARG A 69 -4.92 -19.23 5.67
N ASN A 70 -3.75 -19.13 5.05
CA ASN A 70 -2.83 -20.26 4.90
C ASN A 70 -1.72 -20.27 5.95
N CYS A 71 -1.75 -19.34 6.92
CA CYS A 71 -0.79 -19.29 8.02
C CYS A 71 -1.43 -19.82 9.32
N SER A 72 -0.67 -20.64 10.05
CA SER A 72 -1.16 -21.28 11.28
C SER A 72 -1.17 -20.33 12.49
N SER A 73 -0.58 -19.14 12.40
CA SER A 73 -0.62 -18.11 13.44
C SER A 73 -0.45 -16.69 12.89
N ASP A 74 -0.93 -15.70 13.66
CA ASP A 74 -0.80 -14.27 13.33
C ASP A 74 0.64 -13.83 13.12
N VAL A 75 1.58 -14.37 13.92
CA VAL A 75 3.00 -14.04 13.82
C VAL A 75 3.56 -14.52 12.48
N GLN A 76 3.24 -15.76 12.09
CA GLN A 76 3.66 -16.31 10.79
C GLN A 76 3.08 -15.49 9.63
N ALA A 77 1.80 -15.11 9.73
CA ALA A 77 1.14 -14.27 8.74
C ALA A 77 1.85 -12.91 8.58
N VAL A 78 2.14 -12.22 9.68
CA VAL A 78 2.86 -10.94 9.67
C VAL A 78 4.26 -11.08 9.06
N MET A 79 5.01 -12.12 9.42
CA MET A 79 6.34 -12.36 8.84
C MET A 79 6.28 -12.64 7.34
N LYS A 80 5.29 -13.43 6.89
CA LYS A 80 5.10 -13.74 5.48
C LYS A 80 4.69 -12.51 4.67
N ILE A 81 3.73 -11.73 5.16
CA ILE A 81 3.33 -10.44 4.56
C ILE A 81 4.54 -9.51 4.45
N LYS A 82 5.32 -9.35 5.52
CA LYS A 82 6.51 -8.50 5.51
C LYS A 82 7.51 -8.95 4.44
N LYS A 83 7.75 -10.27 4.33
CA LYS A 83 8.66 -10.85 3.33
C LYS A 83 8.15 -10.58 1.91
N GLU A 84 6.89 -10.86 1.62
CA GLU A 84 6.30 -10.65 0.30
C GLU A 84 6.28 -9.17 -0.08
N MET A 85 5.90 -8.27 0.84
CA MET A 85 5.96 -6.83 0.61
C MET A 85 7.38 -6.34 0.31
N LYS A 86 8.40 -6.85 1.02
CA LYS A 86 9.79 -6.53 0.71
C LYS A 86 10.17 -6.99 -0.70
N GLN A 87 9.76 -8.18 -1.10
CA GLN A 87 10.03 -8.71 -2.45
C GLN A 87 9.34 -7.90 -3.55
N GLU A 88 8.10 -7.47 -3.33
CA GLU A 88 7.36 -6.60 -4.25
C GLU A 88 8.02 -5.22 -4.39
N LEU A 89 8.49 -4.63 -3.27
CA LEU A 89 9.21 -3.35 -3.29
C LEU A 89 10.58 -3.46 -3.97
N THR A 90 11.29 -4.58 -3.80
CA THR A 90 12.53 -4.87 -4.55
C THR A 90 12.27 -4.99 -6.05
N GLN A 91 11.24 -5.74 -6.46
CA GLN A 91 10.85 -5.81 -7.87
C GLN A 91 10.47 -4.43 -8.42
N LEU A 92 9.75 -3.62 -7.65
CA LEU A 92 9.44 -2.24 -8.04
C LEU A 92 10.72 -1.40 -8.20
N ALA A 93 11.67 -1.51 -7.28
CA ALA A 93 12.96 -0.81 -7.37
C ALA A 93 13.74 -1.22 -8.62
N GLU A 94 13.76 -2.50 -8.98
CA GLU A 94 14.37 -3.00 -10.22
C GLU A 94 13.67 -2.44 -11.47
N LEU A 95 12.34 -2.40 -11.50
CA LEU A 95 11.58 -1.80 -12.60
C LEU A 95 11.88 -0.30 -12.75
N VAL A 96 12.00 0.41 -11.63
CA VAL A 96 12.37 1.83 -11.58
C VAL A 96 13.81 2.03 -12.10
N GLN A 97 14.75 1.18 -11.70
CA GLN A 97 16.15 1.22 -12.15
C GLN A 97 16.26 0.94 -13.66
N GLN A 98 15.47 0.00 -14.17
CA GLN A 98 15.41 -0.36 -15.60
C GLN A 98 14.62 0.65 -16.45
N ASN A 99 14.19 1.78 -15.88
CA ASN A 99 13.37 2.80 -16.55
C ASN A 99 12.04 2.27 -17.11
N LYS A 100 11.51 1.17 -16.56
CA LYS A 100 10.19 0.63 -16.91
C LYS A 100 9.04 1.37 -16.23
N ILE A 101 9.35 2.14 -15.19
CA ILE A 101 8.46 3.15 -14.60
C ILE A 101 8.94 4.52 -15.05
N ASP A 102 8.00 5.37 -15.48
CA ASP A 102 8.27 6.74 -15.94
C ASP A 102 9.24 7.45 -14.99
N GLN A 103 10.28 8.06 -15.56
CA GLN A 103 11.32 8.78 -14.81
C GLN A 103 10.76 9.99 -14.07
N ARG A 104 9.64 10.54 -14.53
CA ARG A 104 8.92 11.65 -13.88
C ARG A 104 8.27 11.25 -12.55
N VAL A 105 8.19 9.94 -12.24
CA VAL A 105 7.64 9.49 -10.96
C VAL A 105 8.61 9.80 -9.84
N GLU A 106 8.28 10.79 -9.02
CA GLU A 106 9.15 11.30 -7.95
C GLU A 106 8.99 10.52 -6.64
N ALA A 107 7.78 10.03 -6.38
CA ALA A 107 7.47 9.27 -5.18
C ALA A 107 6.38 8.21 -5.42
N PHE A 108 6.39 7.21 -4.54
CA PHE A 108 5.35 6.20 -4.44
C PHE A 108 4.57 6.39 -3.15
N PHE A 109 3.27 6.23 -3.20
CA PHE A 109 2.41 6.43 -2.05
C PHE A 109 1.23 5.45 -2.04
N GLY A 110 0.68 5.16 -0.88
CA GLY A 110 -0.52 4.33 -0.75
C GLY A 110 -1.29 4.68 0.50
N ILE A 111 -2.50 4.15 0.62
CA ILE A 111 -3.35 4.34 1.81
C ILE A 111 -3.64 2.96 2.39
N THR A 112 -3.34 2.76 3.67
CA THR A 112 -3.50 1.45 4.30
C THR A 112 -3.78 1.54 5.79
N PHE A 113 -4.55 0.57 6.30
CA PHE A 113 -4.66 0.31 7.74
C PHE A 113 -3.41 -0.37 8.31
N PHE A 114 -2.61 -1.04 7.46
CA PHE A 114 -1.40 -1.76 7.86
C PHE A 114 -0.15 -0.87 7.90
N HIS A 115 -0.34 0.41 8.21
CA HIS A 115 0.73 1.42 8.21
C HIS A 115 1.87 1.08 9.19
N GLN A 116 1.62 0.27 10.23
CA GLN A 116 2.66 -0.22 11.13
C GLN A 116 3.64 -1.17 10.43
N GLY A 117 3.14 -2.04 9.54
CA GLY A 117 3.99 -2.92 8.74
C GLY A 117 4.83 -2.12 7.74
N ALA A 118 4.22 -1.12 7.10
CA ALA A 118 4.93 -0.21 6.20
C ALA A 118 6.06 0.55 6.92
N ARG A 119 5.83 1.00 8.16
CA ARG A 119 6.86 1.63 9.00
C ARG A 119 8.07 0.72 9.22
N LEU A 120 7.84 -0.59 9.47
CA LEU A 120 8.92 -1.57 9.64
C LEU A 120 9.72 -1.84 8.35
N LEU A 121 9.18 -1.46 7.20
CA LEU A 121 9.85 -1.52 5.90
C LEU A 121 10.59 -0.22 5.57
N GLY A 122 10.57 0.77 6.46
CA GLY A 122 11.24 2.05 6.25
C GLY A 122 10.44 3.08 5.46
N LEU A 123 9.14 2.83 5.22
CA LEU A 123 8.27 3.81 4.57
C LEU A 123 7.90 4.94 5.55
N ASP A 124 7.65 6.10 4.98
CA ASP A 124 7.15 7.27 5.68
C ASP A 124 5.66 7.13 5.94
N ILE A 125 5.24 7.52 7.14
CA ILE A 125 3.84 7.45 7.55
C ILE A 125 3.35 8.87 7.77
N LYS A 126 2.32 9.27 7.03
CA LYS A 126 1.68 10.58 7.15
C LYS A 126 0.21 10.41 7.53
N GLU A 127 -0.30 11.36 8.31
CA GLU A 127 -1.72 11.42 8.64
C GLU A 127 -2.51 11.97 7.46
N ILE A 128 -3.74 11.49 7.28
CA ILE A 128 -4.65 12.08 6.30
C ILE A 128 -5.22 13.36 6.92
N ASN A 129 -4.68 14.51 6.50
CA ASN A 129 -4.99 15.81 7.11
C ASN A 129 -6.46 16.23 6.95
N SER A 130 -7.11 15.83 5.85
CA SER A 130 -8.52 16.16 5.62
C SER A 130 -9.43 15.13 6.29
N ALA A 131 -10.23 15.60 7.26
CA ALA A 131 -11.21 14.76 7.95
C ALA A 131 -12.23 14.13 6.98
N PHE A 132 -12.62 14.87 5.92
CA PHE A 132 -13.50 14.35 4.88
C PHE A 132 -12.84 13.19 4.12
N TRP A 133 -11.61 13.37 3.62
CA TRP A 133 -10.91 12.31 2.89
C TRP A 133 -10.62 11.11 3.78
N ARG A 134 -10.22 11.35 5.04
CA ARG A 134 -10.03 10.29 6.03
C ARG A 134 -11.30 9.46 6.21
N LEU A 135 -12.46 10.11 6.34
CA LEU A 135 -13.75 9.42 6.47
C LEU A 135 -14.11 8.65 5.19
N CYS A 136 -13.89 9.24 4.01
CA CYS A 136 -14.15 8.55 2.74
C CYS A 136 -13.29 7.28 2.58
N TYR A 137 -12.00 7.35 2.91
CA TYR A 137 -11.10 6.21 2.87
C TYR A 137 -11.45 5.16 3.92
N GLN A 138 -11.83 5.60 5.12
CA GLN A 138 -12.27 4.72 6.18
C GLN A 138 -13.55 3.98 5.78
N ILE A 139 -14.59 4.66 5.31
CA ILE A 139 -15.84 4.03 4.84
C ILE A 139 -15.57 3.10 3.65
N GLY A 140 -14.67 3.48 2.74
CA GLY A 140 -14.32 2.65 1.59
C GLY A 140 -13.55 1.39 1.97
N GLN A 141 -12.58 1.46 2.88
CA GLN A 141 -11.71 0.32 3.17
C GLN A 141 -12.17 -0.52 4.38
N LEU A 142 -12.96 0.06 5.31
CA LEU A 142 -13.37 -0.61 6.54
C LEU A 142 -14.26 -1.85 6.31
N PRO A 143 -15.24 -1.88 5.38
CA PRO A 143 -16.03 -3.08 5.12
C PRO A 143 -15.17 -4.24 4.64
N LEU A 144 -14.17 -3.93 3.82
CA LEU A 144 -13.21 -4.89 3.31
C LEU A 144 -12.28 -5.38 4.42
N PHE A 145 -11.80 -4.48 5.28
CA PHE A 145 -11.02 -4.83 6.47
C PHE A 145 -11.79 -5.79 7.39
N ILE A 146 -13.08 -5.52 7.64
CA ILE A 146 -13.97 -6.38 8.43
C ILE A 146 -14.18 -7.75 7.76
N LEU A 147 -14.36 -7.78 6.43
CA LEU A 147 -14.57 -9.02 5.69
C LEU A 147 -13.33 -9.92 5.67
N ILE A 148 -12.14 -9.34 5.66
CA ILE A 148 -10.86 -10.04 5.47
C ILE A 148 -10.25 -10.50 6.81
N HIS A 149 -10.61 -9.86 7.92
CA HIS A 149 -10.10 -10.22 9.24
C HIS A 149 -11.14 -10.96 10.09
N PRO A 150 -10.89 -12.23 10.48
CA PRO A 150 -11.69 -12.84 11.53
C PRO A 150 -11.53 -12.02 12.82
N PHE A 151 -12.60 -11.95 13.59
CA PHE A 151 -12.83 -11.13 14.78
C PHE A 151 -11.66 -11.09 15.79
N SER A 152 -10.78 -12.09 15.78
CA SER A 152 -9.57 -12.24 16.61
C SER A 152 -8.53 -11.12 16.46
N TRP A 153 -8.40 -10.46 15.29
CA TRP A 153 -7.45 -9.33 15.15
C TRP A 153 -8.04 -7.99 15.59
N ILE A 154 -9.36 -7.95 15.80
CA ILE A 154 -10.14 -6.84 16.35
C ILE A 154 -10.07 -6.93 17.88
N HIS A 155 -8.86 -6.97 18.45
CA HIS A 155 -8.76 -6.80 19.90
C HIS A 155 -9.20 -5.36 20.26
N PRO A 156 -10.20 -5.17 21.13
CA PRO A 156 -10.79 -3.86 21.43
C PRO A 156 -9.83 -2.86 22.08
N LYS A 157 -8.60 -3.29 22.43
CA LYS A 157 -7.54 -2.45 23.01
C LYS A 157 -6.65 -1.75 21.96
N LYS A 158 -6.77 -2.07 20.66
CA LYS A 158 -5.99 -1.39 19.61
C LYS A 158 -6.69 -0.11 19.17
N LYS A 159 -6.18 1.02 19.68
CA LYS A 159 -6.54 2.41 19.35
C LYS A 159 -6.86 2.58 17.86
N ASN A 160 -8.05 3.11 17.59
CA ASN A 160 -8.56 3.65 16.32
C ASN A 160 -7.92 3.10 15.05
N LEU A 161 -8.56 2.11 14.43
CA LEU A 161 -8.28 1.67 13.07
C LEU A 161 -8.52 2.84 12.11
N VAL A 162 -7.46 3.61 11.84
CA VAL A 162 -7.48 4.78 10.97
C VAL A 162 -6.51 4.50 9.83
N PRO A 163 -6.95 4.60 8.57
CA PRO A 163 -6.06 4.44 7.44
C PRO A 163 -5.07 5.60 7.45
N LYS A 164 -3.81 5.31 7.14
CA LYS A 164 -2.76 6.31 7.01
C LYS A 164 -2.14 6.25 5.63
N GLU A 165 -1.54 7.35 5.24
CA GLU A 165 -0.74 7.40 4.03
C GLU A 165 0.64 6.83 4.31
N ILE A 166 1.10 6.02 3.37
CA ILE A 166 2.46 5.50 3.35
C ILE A 166 3.16 6.09 2.14
N TRP A 167 4.42 6.49 2.30
CA TRP A 167 5.19 7.18 1.28
C TRP A 167 6.60 6.62 1.19
N ILE A 168 7.18 6.66 -0.01
CA ILE A 168 8.61 6.43 -0.25
C ILE A 168 9.00 7.18 -1.51
N SER A 169 10.08 7.98 -1.45
CA SER A 169 10.60 8.65 -2.65
C SER A 169 11.19 7.63 -3.62
N ARG A 170 11.32 7.99 -4.90
CA ARG A 170 12.04 7.18 -5.89
C ARG A 170 13.47 6.86 -5.42
N SER A 171 14.17 7.87 -4.88
CA SER A 171 15.54 7.76 -4.40
C SER A 171 15.66 6.81 -3.21
N ALA A 172 14.77 6.92 -2.22
CA ALA A 172 14.73 6.04 -1.06
C ALA A 172 14.35 4.61 -1.44
N LEU A 173 13.41 4.43 -2.37
CA LEU A 173 13.05 3.12 -2.89
C LEU A 173 14.28 2.42 -3.49
N LEU A 174 15.00 3.10 -4.38
CA LEU A 174 16.20 2.54 -5.00
C LEU A 174 17.28 2.24 -3.95
N ARG A 175 17.50 3.15 -3.00
CA ARG A 175 18.50 3.00 -1.95
C ARG A 175 18.23 1.81 -1.01
N HIS A 176 16.97 1.57 -0.66
CA HIS A 176 16.61 0.58 0.37
C HIS A 176 16.25 -0.79 -0.20
N PHE A 177 15.84 -0.87 -1.46
CA PHE A 177 15.25 -2.08 -2.03
C PHE A 177 15.96 -2.62 -3.26
N LEU A 178 16.91 -1.91 -3.87
CA LEU A 178 17.80 -2.54 -4.84
C LEU A 178 18.73 -3.53 -4.13
N PRO A 179 18.94 -4.72 -4.70
CA PRO A 179 19.98 -5.60 -4.22
C PRO A 179 21.32 -4.89 -4.38
N THR A 180 22.14 -4.82 -3.33
CA THR A 180 23.55 -4.49 -3.49
C THR A 180 24.16 -5.55 -4.39
N SER A 181 24.64 -5.18 -5.58
CA SER A 181 25.37 -6.11 -6.43
C SER A 181 26.53 -6.64 -5.61
N LYS A 182 26.55 -7.95 -5.32
CA LYS A 182 27.78 -8.60 -4.87
C LYS A 182 28.77 -8.44 -6.03
N SER A 183 29.77 -7.58 -5.84
CA SER A 183 30.98 -7.54 -6.67
C SER A 183 31.75 -8.84 -6.52
#